data_AF-A0A257GUU6-F1
#
_entry.id   AF-A0A257GUU6-F1
#
_cell.length_a   1.000
_cell.length_b   1.000
_cell.length_c   1.000
_cell.angle_alpha   90.00
_cell.angle_beta   90.00
_cell.angle_gamma   90.00
#
_symmetry.space_group_name_H-M   'P 1'
#
loop_
_entity.id
_entity.type
_entity.pdbx_description
1 polymer ?
#
loop_
_entity_poly.entity_id
_entity_poly.type
_entity_poly.pdbx_seq_one_letter_code
_entity_poly.pdbx_strand_id
1 'polypeptide(L)'
;KVASGAAETVPYFMVTNLARTLNELKERNIWIIGTSDQATQTLYQADLKGPVALVLGAEGDGMRQLTAKTCDALVSIPMRGAVESLNVSVASGVCLYEAVRQRTSV
;
A
#
# COMPACT_ATOMS: atom_id res chain seq x y z
N LYS A 1 13.04 20.26 -4.16
CA LYS A 1 13.40 18.84 -4.41
C LYS A 1 12.64 17.99 -3.39
N VAL A 2 11.75 17.08 -3.81
CA VAL A 2 10.95 16.26 -2.88
C VAL A 2 11.47 14.82 -2.78
N ALA A 3 11.96 14.24 -3.89
CA ALA A 3 12.37 12.84 -3.94
C ALA A 3 13.86 12.58 -3.62
N SER A 4 14.65 13.57 -3.18
CA SER A 4 16.07 13.45 -2.77
C SER A 4 16.96 12.40 -3.49
N GLY A 5 16.82 12.22 -4.81
CA GLY A 5 17.58 11.24 -5.61
C GLY A 5 16.88 9.91 -5.90
N ALA A 6 15.81 9.56 -5.18
CA ALA A 6 15.04 8.33 -5.42
C ALA A 6 14.40 8.27 -6.82
N ALA A 7 14.11 9.43 -7.41
CA ALA A 7 13.58 9.53 -8.77
C ALA A 7 14.53 8.98 -9.84
N GLU A 8 15.82 8.86 -9.55
CA GLU A 8 16.83 8.33 -10.48
C GLU A 8 17.07 6.83 -10.30
N THR A 9 16.68 6.26 -9.15
CA THR A 9 16.95 4.87 -8.79
C THR A 9 15.70 3.98 -8.72
N VAL A 10 14.51 4.56 -8.56
CA VAL A 10 13.24 3.84 -8.50
C VAL A 10 12.49 4.02 -9.81
N PRO A 11 12.20 2.94 -10.56
CA PRO A 11 11.47 3.06 -11.81
C PRO A 11 10.04 3.52 -11.56
N TYR A 12 9.60 4.52 -12.32
CA TYR A 12 8.26 5.08 -12.24
C TYR A 12 7.47 4.74 -13.50
N PHE A 13 6.29 4.15 -13.32
CA PHE A 13 5.43 3.71 -14.43
C PHE A 13 4.05 4.34 -14.28
N MET A 14 3.59 5.01 -15.35
CA MET A 14 2.21 5.45 -15.48
C MET A 14 1.41 4.41 -16.25
N VAL A 15 0.27 4.02 -15.69
CA VAL A 15 -0.62 3.02 -16.31
C VAL A 15 -1.96 3.65 -16.64
N THR A 16 -2.54 3.24 -17.77
CA THR A 16 -3.83 3.77 -18.22
C THR A 16 -5.00 3.26 -17.37
N ASN A 17 -4.89 2.03 -16.87
CA ASN A 17 -5.93 1.41 -16.04
C ASN A 17 -5.29 0.61 -14.90
N LEU A 18 -5.33 1.18 -13.69
CA LEU A 18 -4.74 0.59 -12.51
C LEU A 18 -5.34 -0.78 -12.15
N ALA A 19 -6.67 -0.95 -12.23
CA ALA A 19 -7.32 -2.21 -11.88
C ALA A 19 -6.86 -3.36 -12.79
N ARG A 20 -6.70 -3.08 -14.09
CA ARG A 20 -6.13 -4.04 -15.04
C ARG A 20 -4.70 -4.41 -14.66
N THR A 21 -3.84 -3.43 -14.40
CA THR A 21 -2.44 -3.68 -13.99
C THR A 21 -2.37 -4.49 -12.69
N LEU A 22 -3.22 -4.20 -11.71
CA LEU A 22 -3.26 -4.98 -10.46
C LEU A 22 -3.63 -6.45 -10.72
N ASN A 23 -4.57 -6.73 -11.63
CA ASN A 23 -4.87 -8.11 -12.02
C ASN A 23 -3.69 -8.79 -12.72
N GLU A 24 -2.98 -8.09 -13.60
CA GLU A 24 -1.76 -8.62 -14.25
C GLU A 24 -0.64 -8.92 -13.23
N LEU A 25 -0.57 -8.17 -12.12
CA LEU A 25 0.35 -8.48 -11.02
C LEU A 25 -0.09 -9.74 -10.26
N LYS A 26 -1.40 -9.92 -10.02
CA LYS A 26 -1.94 -11.14 -9.39
C LYS A 26 -1.63 -12.41 -10.19
N GLU A 27 -1.76 -12.35 -11.52
CA GLU A 27 -1.38 -13.45 -12.42
C GLU A 27 0.09 -13.87 -12.28
N ARG A 28 0.94 -13.00 -11.72
CA ARG A 28 2.36 -13.24 -11.44
C ARG A 28 2.63 -13.62 -9.98
N ASN A 29 1.60 -14.00 -9.23
CA ASN A 29 1.67 -14.36 -7.81
C ASN A 29 2.14 -13.20 -6.91
N ILE A 30 1.82 -11.95 -7.27
CA ILE A 30 2.05 -10.78 -6.42
C ILE A 30 0.76 -10.48 -5.67
N TRP A 31 0.83 -10.50 -4.35
CA TRP A 31 -0.31 -10.25 -3.48
C TRP A 31 -0.60 -8.75 -3.36
N ILE A 32 -1.84 -8.32 -3.59
CA ILE A 32 -2.21 -6.91 -3.63
C ILE A 32 -2.83 -6.51 -2.29
N ILE A 33 -2.17 -5.64 -1.54
CA ILE A 33 -2.62 -5.18 -0.23
C ILE A 33 -2.90 -3.68 -0.28
N GLY A 34 -4.16 -3.31 -0.10
CA GLY A 34 -4.60 -1.91 -0.07
C GLY A 34 -4.69 -1.35 1.34
N THR A 35 -4.40 -0.06 1.52
CA THR A 35 -4.67 0.64 2.78
C THR A 35 -6.06 1.26 2.79
N SER A 36 -6.85 1.00 3.83
CA SER A 36 -8.14 1.62 4.07
C SER A 36 -8.48 1.67 5.56
N ASP A 37 -9.16 2.74 5.96
CA ASP A 37 -9.83 2.91 7.25
C ASP A 37 -10.97 1.89 7.49
N GLN A 38 -11.56 1.36 6.42
CA GLN A 38 -12.61 0.33 6.46
C GLN A 38 -12.05 -1.10 6.59
N ALA A 39 -10.72 -1.25 6.70
CA ALA A 39 -10.10 -2.55 6.85
C ALA A 39 -10.31 -3.14 8.24
N THR A 40 -10.67 -4.42 8.29
CA THR A 40 -10.84 -5.17 9.55
C THR A 40 -9.51 -5.67 10.13
N GLN A 41 -8.48 -5.78 9.29
CA GLN A 41 -7.14 -6.20 9.65
C GLN A 41 -6.23 -4.98 9.73
N THR A 42 -5.35 -4.95 10.72
CA THR A 42 -4.31 -3.92 10.81
C THR A 42 -3.09 -4.28 9.97
N LEU A 43 -2.32 -3.28 9.57
CA LEU A 43 -1.05 -3.44 8.85
C LEU A 43 -0.10 -4.42 9.55
N TYR A 44 -0.07 -4.40 10.90
CA TYR A 44 0.82 -5.25 11.70
C TYR A 44 0.38 -6.72 11.78
N GLN A 45 -0.85 -7.03 11.38
CA GLN A 45 -1.37 -8.39 11.32
C GLN A 45 -1.21 -9.01 9.92
N ALA A 46 -0.93 -8.22 8.90
CA ALA A 46 -0.78 -8.70 7.52
C ALA A 46 0.58 -9.37 7.32
N ASP A 47 0.63 -10.41 6.48
CA ASP A 47 1.88 -11.02 6.04
C ASP A 47 2.42 -10.26 4.82
N LEU A 48 3.55 -9.59 5.00
CA LEU A 48 4.23 -8.79 3.99
C LEU A 48 5.56 -9.43 3.53
N LYS A 49 5.83 -10.68 3.92
CA LYS A 49 7.10 -11.37 3.65
C LYS A 49 7.25 -11.78 2.18
N GLY A 50 6.15 -12.18 1.54
CA GLY A 50 6.12 -12.62 0.15
C GLY A 50 6.13 -11.49 -0.88
N PRO A 51 6.00 -11.81 -2.19
CA PRO A 51 5.80 -10.83 -3.26
C PRO A 51 4.51 -10.05 -3.01
N VAL A 52 4.64 -8.76 -2.71
CA VAL A 52 3.51 -7.89 -2.33
C VAL A 52 3.58 -6.59 -3.10
N ALA A 53 2.43 -6.12 -3.59
CA ALA A 53 2.20 -4.76 -4.04
C ALA A 53 1.31 -4.03 -3.02
N LEU A 54 1.84 -2.94 -2.46
CA LEU A 54 1.09 -2.06 -1.56
C LEU A 54 0.35 -1.00 -2.38
N VAL A 55 -0.94 -0.83 -2.13
CA VAL A 55 -1.79 0.17 -2.78
C VAL A 55 -2.24 1.20 -1.75
N LEU A 56 -1.91 2.45 -2.01
CA LEU A 56 -2.19 3.57 -1.10
C LEU A 56 -3.24 4.47 -1.75
N GLY A 57 -4.28 4.81 -0.99
CA GLY A 57 -5.32 5.74 -1.43
C GLY A 57 -4.82 7.19 -1.49
N ALA A 58 -5.57 8.07 -2.15
CA ALA A 58 -5.31 9.51 -2.08
C ALA A 58 -5.70 10.07 -0.69
N GLU A 59 -5.19 11.25 -0.36
CA GLU A 59 -5.64 11.95 0.85
C GLU A 59 -7.12 12.35 0.71
N GLY A 60 -7.88 12.19 1.79
CA GLY A 60 -9.33 12.46 1.82
C GLY A 60 -10.14 11.31 1.25
N ASP A 61 -10.32 11.28 -0.07
CA ASP A 61 -11.21 10.31 -0.75
C ASP A 61 -10.73 8.85 -0.65
N GLY A 62 -9.49 8.63 -0.20
CA GLY A 62 -8.91 7.32 -0.05
C GLY A 62 -8.74 6.62 -1.40
N MET A 63 -9.01 5.32 -1.41
CA MET A 63 -8.86 4.49 -2.60
C MET A 63 -10.18 4.40 -3.38
N ARG A 64 -10.11 4.49 -4.71
CA ARG A 64 -11.29 4.27 -5.57
C ARG A 64 -11.89 2.89 -5.30
N GLN A 65 -13.22 2.81 -5.27
CA GLN A 65 -13.94 1.57 -4.93
C GLN A 65 -13.53 0.37 -5.80
N LEU A 66 -13.31 0.57 -7.11
CA LEU A 66 -12.85 -0.49 -8.00
C LEU A 66 -11.48 -1.01 -7.59
N THR A 67 -10.53 -0.11 -7.29
CA THR A 67 -9.17 -0.49 -6.85
C THR A 67 -9.20 -1.23 -5.52
N ALA A 68 -10.03 -0.78 -4.56
CA ALA A 68 -10.21 -1.47 -3.29
C ALA A 68 -10.76 -2.90 -3.47
N LYS A 69 -11.75 -3.08 -4.36
CA LYS A 69 -12.28 -4.41 -4.74
C LYS A 69 -11.27 -5.28 -5.47
N THR A 70 -10.29 -4.68 -6.16
CA THR A 70 -9.20 -5.41 -6.81
C THR A 70 -8.11 -5.84 -5.84
N CYS A 71 -8.00 -5.26 -4.65
CA CYS A 71 -7.02 -5.73 -3.65
C CYS A 71 -7.40 -7.14 -3.14
N ASP A 72 -6.40 -7.96 -2.81
CA ASP A 72 -6.60 -9.27 -2.17
C ASP A 72 -6.91 -9.14 -0.68
N ALA A 73 -6.35 -8.10 -0.05
CA ALA A 73 -6.64 -7.72 1.33
C ALA A 73 -6.65 -6.20 1.48
N LEU A 74 -7.38 -5.73 2.48
CA LEU A 74 -7.32 -4.35 2.94
C LEU A 74 -6.76 -4.32 4.36
N VAL A 75 -5.89 -3.35 4.64
CA VAL A 75 -5.27 -3.15 5.96
C VAL A 75 -5.43 -1.71 6.43
N SER A 76 -5.57 -1.52 7.74
CA SER A 76 -5.59 -0.21 8.38
C SER A 76 -4.28 0.05 9.13
N ILE A 77 -3.82 1.31 9.14
CA ILE A 77 -2.77 1.74 10.06
C ILE A 77 -3.47 2.11 11.38
N PRO A 78 -3.15 1.46 12.51
CA PRO A 78 -3.81 1.78 13.77
C PRO A 78 -3.56 3.24 14.18
N MET A 79 -4.63 4.04 14.21
CA MET A 79 -4.60 5.43 14.66
C MET A 79 -4.90 5.49 16.17
N ARG A 80 -4.20 6.38 16.88
CA ARG A 80 -4.51 6.71 18.28
C ARG A 80 -4.85 8.19 18.37
N GLY A 81 -6.01 8.51 18.96
CA GLY A 81 -6.46 9.89 19.16
C GLY A 81 -7.49 10.34 18.12
N ALA A 82 -7.61 11.66 17.94
CA ALA A 82 -8.69 12.29 17.16
C ALA A 82 -8.41 12.40 15.65
N VAL A 83 -7.23 11.98 15.18
CA VAL A 83 -6.88 12.08 13.77
C VAL A 83 -7.29 10.81 13.04
N GLU A 84 -8.10 10.97 12.00
CA GLU A 84 -8.70 9.86 11.26
C GLU A 84 -7.75 9.23 10.23
N SER A 85 -6.71 9.95 9.79
CA SER A 85 -5.75 9.44 8.81
C SER A 85 -4.37 10.10 8.90
N LEU A 86 -3.37 9.42 8.34
CA LEU A 86 -2.04 9.98 8.10
C LEU A 86 -1.98 10.58 6.70
N ASN A 87 -1.12 11.58 6.53
CA ASN A 87 -0.67 12.02 5.21
C ASN A 87 -0.14 10.82 4.40
N VAL A 88 -0.40 10.81 3.09
CA VAL A 88 -0.07 9.68 2.21
C VAL A 88 1.41 9.31 2.25
N SER A 89 2.30 10.31 2.36
CA SER A 89 3.74 10.07 2.41
C SER A 89 4.14 9.36 3.70
N VAL A 90 3.57 9.76 4.84
CA VAL A 90 3.82 9.14 6.14
C VAL A 90 3.25 7.73 6.17
N ALA A 91 2.00 7.54 5.70
CA ALA A 91 1.39 6.22 5.58
C ALA A 91 2.21 5.28 4.70
N SER A 92 2.70 5.77 3.55
CA SER A 92 3.61 5.03 2.66
C SER A 92 4.85 4.56 3.41
N GLY A 93 5.50 5.47 4.14
CA GLY A 93 6.70 5.18 4.92
C GLY A 93 6.45 4.08 5.97
N VAL A 94 5.36 4.18 6.72
CA VAL A 94 4.95 3.19 7.72
C VAL A 94 4.71 1.81 7.09
N CYS A 95 3.94 1.74 6.01
CA CYS A 95 3.65 0.49 5.31
C CYS A 95 4.93 -0.16 4.74
N LEU A 96 5.79 0.64 4.09
CA LEU A 96 7.04 0.14 3.52
C LEU A 96 8.00 -0.36 4.59
N TYR A 97 8.16 0.36 5.70
CA TYR A 97 9.05 -0.06 6.78
C TYR A 97 8.52 -1.26 7.58
N GLU A 98 7.19 -1.41 7.68
CA GLU A 98 6.61 -2.65 8.21
C GLU A 98 7.02 -3.84 7.34
N ALA A 99 6.89 -3.72 6.01
CA ALA A 99 7.32 -4.78 5.07
C ALA A 99 8.82 -5.07 5.19
N VAL A 100 9.66 -4.04 5.30
CA VAL A 100 11.11 -4.18 5.56
C VAL A 100 11.32 -4.98 6.83
N ARG A 101 10.72 -4.58 7.96
CA ARG A 101 10.88 -5.25 9.25
C ARG A 101 10.46 -6.72 9.19
N GLN A 102 9.36 -7.07 8.51
CA GLN A 102 8.94 -8.48 8.38
C GLN A 102 9.89 -9.31 7.53
N ARG A 103 10.51 -8.70 6.50
CA ARG A 103 11.43 -9.36 5.57
C ARG A 103 12.87 -9.45 6.09
N THR A 104 13.26 -8.60 7.02
CA THR A 104 14.58 -8.61 7.66
C THR A 104 14.62 -9.41 8.96
N SER A 105 13.46 -9.65 9.58
CA SER A 105 13.37 -10.50 10.76
C SER A 105 13.47 -11.96 10.31
N VAL A 106 14.67 -12.55 10.52
CA VAL A 106 14.97 -13.97 10.30
C VAL A 106 14.10 -14.84 11.21
#